data_AF-A0AAW4YB62-F1
#
_entry.id   AF-A0AAW4YB62-F1
#
_cell.length_a   1.000
_cell.length_b   1.000
_cell.length_c   1.000
_cell.angle_alpha   90.00
_cell.angle_beta   90.00
_cell.angle_gamma   90.00
#
_symmetry.space_group_name_H-M   'P 1'
#
loop_
_entity.id
_entity.type
_entity.pdbx_description
1 polymer ?
#
loop_
_entity_poly.entity_id
_entity_poly.type
_entity_poly.pdbx_seq_one_letter_code
_entity_poly.pdbx_strand_id
1 'polypeptide(L)' 'MDKNTVLDKGYFIATILNSIFLFGLFFVYQTDNLYILIPYTILMGINAIYLVVKVGKINRDKPKI' A
#
# COMPACT_ATOMS: atom_id res chain seq x y z
N MET A 1 9.51 14.16 18.05
CA MET A 1 8.51 13.13 17.68
C MET A 1 9.25 12.09 16.86
N ASP A 2 9.44 10.89 17.42
CA ASP A 2 10.32 9.87 16.86
C ASP A 2 9.83 9.43 15.48
N LYS A 3 10.65 9.68 14.45
CA LYS A 3 10.30 9.44 13.05
C LYS A 3 10.02 7.95 12.80
N ASN A 4 10.55 7.05 13.63
CA ASN A 4 10.34 5.60 13.53
C ASN A 4 8.93 5.18 13.97
N THR A 5 8.36 5.80 15.02
CA THR A 5 7.02 5.41 15.52
C THR A 5 5.88 5.74 14.55
N VAL A 6 5.97 6.87 13.84
CA VAL A 6 4.96 7.29 12.85
C VAL A 6 5.02 6.41 11.59
N LEU A 7 6.22 5.97 11.27
CA LEU A 7 6.56 5.18 10.12
C LEU A 7 6.08 3.74 10.25
N ASP A 8 6.30 3.12 11.42
CA ASP A 8 5.80 1.77 11.74
C ASP A 8 4.28 1.71 11.67
N LYS A 9 3.59 2.68 12.27
CA LYS A 9 2.11 2.73 12.22
C LYS A 9 1.59 2.92 10.79
N GLY A 10 2.14 3.87 10.04
CA GLY A 10 1.69 4.14 8.67
C GLY A 10 2.04 3.02 7.69
N TYR A 11 3.16 2.34 7.89
CA TYR A 11 3.56 1.17 7.11
C TYR A 11 2.67 -0.04 7.41
N PHE A 12 2.37 -0.29 8.69
CA PHE A 12 1.47 -1.34 9.10
C PHE A 12 0.06 -1.17 8.50
N ILE A 13 -0.47 0.06 8.54
CA ILE A 13 -1.76 0.41 7.93
C ILE A 13 -1.71 0.20 6.41
N ALA A 14 -0.67 0.69 5.72
CA ALA A 14 -0.56 0.54 4.28
C ALA A 14 -0.43 -0.94 3.85
N THR A 15 0.26 -1.76 4.66
CA THR A 15 0.39 -3.21 4.43
C THR A 15 -0.94 -3.93 4.58
N ILE A 16 -1.67 -3.68 5.67
CA ILE A 16 -3.02 -4.23 5.88
C ILE A 16 -3.95 -3.81 4.76
N LEU A 17 -3.91 -2.53 4.39
CA LEU A 17 -4.75 -1.99 3.33
C LEU A 17 -4.42 -2.62 1.97
N ASN A 18 -3.15 -2.86 1.66
CA ASN A 18 -2.74 -3.56 0.43
C ASN A 18 -3.22 -5.02 0.41
N SER A 19 -3.15 -5.73 1.55
CA SER A 19 -3.73 -7.08 1.68
C SER A 19 -5.25 -7.09 1.49
N ILE A 20 -5.96 -6.09 2.03
CA ILE A 20 -7.41 -5.91 1.80
C ILE A 20 -7.69 -5.61 0.32
N PHE A 21 -6.87 -4.79 -0.33
CA PHE A 21 -7.02 -4.51 -1.76
C PHE A 21 -6.79 -5.76 -2.64
N LEU A 22 -5.84 -6.62 -2.28
CA LEU A 22 -5.64 -7.90 -2.97
C LEU A 22 -6.87 -8.81 -2.82
N PHE A 23 -7.44 -8.88 -1.61
CA PHE A 23 -8.62 -9.70 -1.35
C PHE A 23 -9.87 -9.14 -2.05
N GLY A 24 -10.05 -7.82 -2.01
CA GLY A 24 -11.18 -7.16 -2.66
C GLY A 24 -11.07 -7.16 -4.19
N LEU A 25 -9.88 -7.25 -4.77
CA LEU A 25 -9.70 -7.41 -6.22
C LEU A 25 -10.40 -8.67 -6.73
N PHE A 26 -10.35 -9.76 -5.97
CA PHE A 26 -11.04 -11.00 -6.33
C PHE A 26 -12.57 -10.79 -6.42
N PHE A 27 -13.14 -10.07 -5.46
CA PHE A 27 -14.55 -9.73 -5.47
C PHE A 27 -14.90 -8.76 -6.60
N VAL A 28 -14.10 -7.71 -6.82
CA VAL A 28 -14.33 -6.72 -7.88
C VAL A 28 -14.20 -7.36 -9.26
N TYR A 29 -13.22 -8.24 -9.46
CA TYR A 29 -13.05 -8.99 -10.71
C TYR A 29 -14.29 -9.84 -11.02
N GLN A 30 -14.89 -10.47 -10.01
CA GLN A 30 -16.11 -11.25 -10.18
C GLN A 30 -17.34 -10.42 -10.55
N THR A 31 -17.33 -9.11 -10.33
CA THR A 31 -18.48 -8.24 -10.71
C THR A 31 -18.54 -7.93 -12.21
N ASP A 32 -17.50 -8.27 -12.99
CA ASP A 32 -17.35 -7.95 -14.42
C ASP A 32 -17.62 -6.46 -14.77
N ASN A 33 -17.51 -5.58 -13.77
CA ASN A 33 -17.80 -4.17 -13.92
C ASN A 33 -16.51 -3.37 -14.11
N LEU A 34 -16.20 -3.09 -15.38
CA LEU A 34 -15.00 -2.35 -15.77
C LEU A 34 -14.91 -0.97 -15.11
N TYR A 35 -16.04 -0.30 -14.89
CA TYR A 35 -16.10 1.02 -14.24
C TYR A 35 -15.69 0.97 -12.76
N ILE A 36 -15.79 -0.19 -12.12
CA ILE A 36 -15.31 -0.40 -10.74
C ILE A 36 -13.88 -0.92 -10.76
N LEU A 37 -13.55 -1.82 -11.69
CA LEU A 37 -12.23 -2.44 -11.80
C LEU A 37 -11.11 -1.43 -12.06
N ILE A 38 -11.32 -0.49 -12.98
CA ILE A 38 -10.31 0.52 -13.34
C ILE A 38 -9.94 1.41 -12.14
N PRO A 39 -10.87 2.14 -11.49
CA PRO A 39 -10.52 3.00 -10.36
C PRO A 39 -9.98 2.19 -9.17
N TYR A 40 -10.47 0.97 -8.95
CA TYR A 40 -9.94 0.09 -7.92
C TYR A 40 -8.47 -0.25 -8.14
N THR A 41 -8.11 -0.64 -9.37
CA THR A 41 -6.73 -0.99 -9.75
C THR A 41 -5.80 0.22 -9.63
N ILE A 42 -6.27 1.41 -10.01
CA ILE A 42 -5.50 2.66 -9.86
C ILE A 42 -5.21 2.96 -8.38
N LEU A 43 -6.24 2.90 -7.52
CA LEU A 43 -6.07 3.13 -6.08
C LEU A 43 -5.10 2.13 -5.44
N MET A 44 -5.21 0.86 -5.83
CA MET A 44 -4.29 -0.18 -5.40
C MET A 44 -2.84 0.12 -5.83
N GLY A 45 -2.64 0.50 -7.09
CA GLY A 45 -1.32 0.86 -7.62
C GLY A 45 -0.69 2.05 -6.89
N ILE A 46 -1.46 3.12 -6.65
CA ILE A 46 -0.99 4.29 -5.89
C ILE A 46 -0.59 3.89 -4.46
N ASN A 47 -1.41 3.09 -3.79
CA ASN A 47 -1.15 2.64 -2.41
C ASN A 47 0.11 1.75 -2.34
N ALA A 48 0.31 0.88 -3.33
CA ALA A 48 1.52 0.04 -3.42
C ALA A 48 2.78 0.88 -3.67
N ILE A 49 2.74 1.85 -4.60
CA ILE A 49 3.87 2.76 -4.87
C ILE A 49 4.19 3.58 -3.61
N TYR A 50 3.17 4.10 -2.92
CA TYR A 50 3.37 4.85 -1.67
C TYR A 50 4.13 4.01 -0.64
N LEU A 51 3.74 2.75 -0.44
CA LEU A 51 4.40 1.84 0.49
C LEU A 51 5.85 1.57 0.08
N VAL A 52 6.10 1.25 -1.19
CA VAL A 52 7.46 0.96 -1.70
C VAL A 52 8.37 2.17 -1.59
N VAL A 53 7.91 3.37 -1.94
CA VAL A 53 8.70 4.62 -1.83
C VAL A 53 8.98 4.93 -0.37
N LYS A 54 7.99 4.75 0.51
CA LYS A 54 8.15 4.98 1.95
C LYS A 54 9.16 3.99 2.53
N VAL A 55 9.03 2.69 2.26
CA VAL A 55 10.00 1.64 2.68
C VAL A 55 11.41 1.90 2.14
N GLY A 56 11.52 2.23 0.84
CA GLY A 56 12.79 2.48 0.19
C GLY A 56 13.54 3.68 0.77
N LYS A 57 12.83 4.75 1.15
CA LYS A 57 13.43 5.90 1.84
C LYS A 57 13.96 5.51 3.23
N ILE A 58 13.24 4.69 3.98
CA ILE A 58 13.63 4.25 5.32
C ILE A 58 14.87 3.36 5.28
N ASN A 59 14.91 2.41 4.34
CA ASN A 59 16.07 1.52 4.18
C ASN A 59 17.33 2.29 3.72
N ARG A 60 17.18 3.44 3.07
CA ARG A 60 18.30 4.33 2.72
C ARG A 60 18.73 5.24 3.87
N ASP A 61 17.79 5.69 4.70
CA ASP A 61 18.06 6.58 5.84
C ASP A 61 18.53 5.82 7.10
N LYS A 62 18.39 4.49 7.17
CA LYS A 62 18.99 3.69 8.24
C LYS A 62 20.51 3.59 8.02
N PRO A 63 21.35 4.01 8.98
CA PRO A 63 22.79 3.77 8.90
C PRO A 63 23.01 2.27 8.81
N LYS A 64 23.77 1.84 7.78
CA LYS A 64 24.29 0.47 7.71
C LYS A 64 25.16 0.26 8.95
N ILE A 65 24.69 -0.61 9.84
CA ILE A 65 25.45 -1.13 10.98
C ILE A 65 26.50 -2.10 10.41
#